data_AF-A0A8J7HNQ4-F1
#
_entry.id   AF-A0A8J7HNQ4-F1
#
_cell.length_a   1.000
_cell.length_b   1.000
_cell.length_c   1.000
_cell.angle_alpha   90.00
_cell.angle_beta   90.00
_cell.angle_gamma   90.00
#
_symmetry.space_group_name_H-M   'P 1'
#
loop_
_entity.id
_entity.type
_entity.pdbx_description
1 polymer ?
#
loop_
_entity_poly.entity_id
_entity_poly.type
_entity_poly.pdbx_seq_one_letter_code
_entity_poly.pdbx_strand_id
1 'polypeptide(L)' 'MQRNAQEYEVQTIFDEQQDHYQLLYVGWRGNKRDFGCILHLDIIGFLYVILLLFL' A
#
# COMPACT_ATOMS: atom_id res chain seq x y z
N MET A 1 3.24 17.08 25.33
CA MET A 1 2.77 16.97 23.93
C MET A 1 3.56 15.83 23.29
N GLN A 2 3.01 14.62 23.31
CA GLN A 2 3.71 13.46 22.79
C GLN A 2 3.70 13.56 21.26
N ARG A 3 4.87 13.70 20.64
CA ARG A 3 4.99 13.47 19.19
C ARG A 3 4.61 12.01 19.01
N ASN A 4 3.40 11.74 18.53
CA ASN A 4 3.07 10.41 18.03
C ASN A 4 4.01 10.19 16.86
N ALA A 5 5.11 9.46 17.08
CA ALA A 5 5.87 8.89 15.99
C ALA A 5 4.84 8.09 15.18
N GLN A 6 4.78 8.32 13.87
CA GLN A 6 3.90 7.54 13.02
C GLN A 6 4.34 6.08 13.13
N GLU A 7 3.54 5.25 13.82
CA GLU A 7 3.73 3.80 13.92
C GLU A 7 3.20 3.12 12.65
N TYR A 8 3.48 3.71 11.48
CA TYR A 8 3.17 3.09 10.21
C TYR A 8 4.41 3.00 9.35
N GLU A 9 4.45 1.92 8.59
CA GLU A 9 5.49 1.60 7.62
C GLU A 9 4.86 1.55 6.25
N VAL A 10 5.60 2.02 5.26
CA VAL A 10 5.26 1.78 3.86
C VAL A 10 5.92 0.47 3.45
N GLN A 11 5.12 -0.47 2.96
CA GLN A 11 5.55 -1.80 2.55
C GLN A 11 5.23 -2.02 1.08
N THR A 12 6.15 -2.70 0.39
CA THR A 12 5.99 -3.09 -1.01
C THR A 12 5.71 -4.59 -1.11
N ILE A 13 4.73 -4.96 -1.93
CA ILE A 13 4.46 -6.36 -2.30
C ILE A 13 4.72 -6.50 -3.80
N PHE A 14 5.62 -7.42 -4.15
CA PHE A 14 5.95 -7.79 -5.51
C PHE A 14 5.54 -9.24 -5.72
N ASP A 15 4.53 -9.48 -6.55
CA ASP A 15 4.21 -10.78 -7.10
C ASP A 15 4.57 -10.78 -8.59
N GLU A 16 5.82 -11.16 -8.87
CA GLU A 16 6.35 -11.23 -10.23
C GLU A 16 5.74 -12.39 -11.05
N GLN A 17 5.10 -13.37 -10.41
CA GLN A 17 4.50 -14.51 -11.12
C GLN A 17 3.14 -14.16 -11.69
N GLN A 18 2.40 -13.28 -11.02
CA GLN A 18 1.08 -12.82 -11.43
C GLN A 18 1.07 -11.36 -11.91
N ASP A 19 2.22 -10.70 -11.92
CA ASP A 19 2.38 -9.30 -12.28
C ASP A 19 1.54 -8.33 -11.42
N HIS A 20 1.49 -8.61 -10.12
CA HIS A 20 0.76 -7.81 -9.13
C HIS A 20 1.71 -7.06 -8.21
N TYR A 21 1.58 -5.74 -8.18
CA TYR A 21 2.50 -4.86 -7.50
C TYR A 21 1.74 -3.88 -6.62
N GLN A 22 2.05 -3.86 -5.33
CA GLN A 22 1.34 -3.03 -4.36
C GLN A 22 2.28 -2.21 -3.49
N LEU A 23 1.85 -0.99 -3.17
CA LEU A 23 2.43 -0.14 -2.15
C LEU A 23 1.37 0.08 -1.06
N LEU A 24 1.66 -0.41 0.14
CA LEU A 24 0.73 -0.38 1.27
C LEU A 24 1.28 0.50 2.36
N TYR A 25 0.43 1.22 3.09
CA TYR A 25 0.77 1.68 4.42
C TYR A 25 0.20 0.69 5.44
N VAL A 26 1.03 0.34 6.42
CA VAL A 26 0.74 -0.72 7.37
C VAL A 26 1.21 -0.24 8.74
N GLY A 27 0.31 -0.10 9.69
CA GLY A 27 0.66 0.48 10.97
C GLY A 27 -0.40 0.41 12.04
N TRP A 28 -0.21 1.24 13.05
CA TRP A 28 -1.10 1.40 14.18
C TRP A 28 -1.38 2.88 14.44
N ARG A 29 -2.62 3.18 14.81
CA ARG A 29 -3.03 4.48 15.33
C ARG A 29 -3.54 4.26 16.75
N GLY A 30 -2.63 4.25 17.71
CA GLY A 30 -2.90 3.72 19.05
C GLY A 30 -3.24 2.23 18.97
N ASN A 31 -4.37 1.82 19.56
CA ASN A 31 -4.78 0.40 19.57
C ASN A 31 -5.54 -0.03 18.30
N LYS A 32 -5.69 0.85 17.31
CA LYS A 32 -6.39 0.56 16.05
C LYS A 32 -5.39 0.21 14.96
N ARG A 33 -5.58 -0.93 14.30
CA ARG A 33 -4.85 -1.29 13.08
C ARG A 33 -5.18 -0.28 11.98
N ASP A 34 -4.16 0.32 11.39
CA ASP A 34 -4.28 1.24 10.25
C ASP A 34 -3.62 0.55 9.04
N PHE A 35 -4.38 0.38 7.96
CA PHE A 35 -3.96 -0.37 6.77
C PHE A 35 -4.65 0.21 5.54
N GLY A 36 -3.92 0.39 4.45
CA GLY A 36 -4.50 0.74 3.16
C GLY A 36 -3.53 0.67 2.00
N CYS A 37 -4.09 0.58 0.80
CA CYS A 37 -3.36 0.53 -0.46
C CYS A 37 -3.17 1.94 -1.00
N ILE A 38 -1.92 2.35 -1.17
CA ILE A 38 -1.51 3.62 -1.78
C ILE A 38 -1.51 3.48 -3.30
N LEU A 39 -0.98 2.35 -3.79
CA LEU A 39 -0.85 2.06 -5.20
C LEU A 39 -1.06 0.56 -5.42
N HIS A 40 -1.93 0.23 -6.37
CA HIS A 40 -2.07 -1.11 -6.92
C HIS A 40 -1.83 -1.02 -8.43
N LEU A 41 -0.84 -1.78 -8.91
CA LEU A 41 -0.49 -1.89 -10.32
C LEU A 41 -0.59 -3.37 -10.72
N ASP A 42 -1.38 -3.62 -11.75
CA ASP A 42 -1.42 -4.91 -12.44
C ASP A 42 -0.89 -4.76 -13.86
N ILE A 43 0.00 -5.65 -14.26
CA ILE A 43 0.44 -5.76 -15.65
C ILE A 43 -0.36 -6.90 -16.30
N ILE A 44 -1.33 -6.55 -17.13
CA ILE A 44 -2.15 -7.51 -17.87
C ILE A 44 -1.87 -7.30 -19.35
N GLY A 45 -0.96 -8.10 -19.91
CA GLY A 45 -0.54 -7.96 -21.31
C GLY A 45 0.23 -6.67 -21.56
N PHE A 46 -0.23 -5.83 -22.50
CA PHE A 46 0.40 -4.53 -22.81
C PHE A 46 -0.28 -3.32 -22.13
N LEU A 47 -1.36 -3.54 -21.37
CA LEU A 47 -2.13 -2.47 -20.76
C LEU A 47 -1.84 -2.41 -19.26
N TYR A 48 -1.27 -1.29 -18.82
CA TYR A 48 -1.07 -1.00 -17.40
C TYR A 48 -2.41 -0.57 -16.79
N VAL A 49 -2.92 -1.33 -15.82
CA VAL A 49 -4.06 -0.88 -15.00
C VAL A 49 -3.49 -0.30 -13.72
N ILE A 50 -3.48 1.04 -13.63
CA ILE A 50 -3.11 1.76 -12.40
C ILE A 50 -4.40 2.06 -11.65
N LEU A 51 -4.63 1.38 -10.53
CA LEU A 51 -5.69 1.76 -9.60
C LEU A 51 -5.12 2.79 -8.61
N LEU A 52 -5.23 4.08 -8.95
CA LEU A 52 -5.00 5.18 -8.01
C LEU A 52 -6.31 5.50 -7.31
N LEU A 53 -6.55 4.88 -6.15
CA LEU A 53 -7.60 5.33 -5.23
C LEU A 53 -7.11 6.62 -4.56
N PHE A 54 -7.45 7.77 -5.15
CA PHE A 54 -7.43 9.03 -4.43
C PHE A 54 -8.52 8.96 -3.35
N LEU A 55 -8.10 9.22 -2.10
CA LEU A 55 -8.91 9.33 -0.88
C LEU A 55 -10.21 10.11 -1.06
#